data_AF-A0A3N5N9N0-F1
#
_entry.id   AF-A0A3N5N9N0-F1
#
_cell.length_a   1.000
_cell.length_b   1.000
_cell.length_c   1.000
_cell.angle_alpha   90.00
_cell.angle_beta   90.00
_cell.angle_gamma   90.00
#
_symmetry.space_group_name_H-M   'P 1'
#
loop_
_entity.id
_entity.type
_entity.pdbx_description
1 polymer ?
#
loop_
_entity_poly.entity_id
_entity_poly.type
_entity_poly.pdbx_seq_one_letter_code
_entity_poly.pdbx_strand_id
1 'polypeptide(L)' 'MTVANIVSSVYLQRFAVSYEYPVHFTNRLFDPANPILKDTLTRLEPNRRHRCLVFVDDGLV' A
#
# COMPACT_ATOMS: atom_id res chain seq x y z
N MET A 1 -23.28 -19.31 50.00
CA MET A 1 -23.41 -18.80 48.61
C MET A 1 -22.26 -17.81 48.42
N THR A 2 -21.20 -18.21 47.72
CA THR A 2 -19.94 -17.44 47.62
C THR A 2 -19.94 -16.68 46.31
N VAL A 3 -19.86 -15.34 46.35
CA VAL A 3 -19.80 -14.49 45.16
C VAL A 3 -18.39 -14.56 44.60
N ALA A 4 -18.22 -15.04 43.37
CA ALA A 4 -16.94 -15.01 42.67
C ALA A 4 -16.55 -13.55 42.37
N ASN A 5 -15.36 -13.15 42.76
CA ASN A 5 -14.84 -11.81 42.53
C ASN A 5 -14.34 -11.72 41.08
N ILE A 6 -15.05 -11.02 40.20
CA ILE A 6 -14.66 -10.86 38.80
C ILE A 6 -13.65 -9.70 38.72
N VAL A 7 -12.39 -10.02 38.43
CA VAL A 7 -11.34 -9.02 38.22
C VAL A 7 -11.34 -8.62 36.74
N SER A 8 -11.54 -7.33 36.45
CA SER A 8 -11.42 -6.77 35.09
C SER A 8 -10.34 -5.69 35.07
N SER A 9 -9.53 -5.66 34.01
CA SER A 9 -8.57 -4.59 33.74
C SER A 9 -8.82 -3.97 32.36
N VAL A 10 -8.64 -2.65 32.26
CA VAL A 10 -8.84 -1.88 31.02
C VAL A 10 -7.50 -1.31 30.59
N TYR A 11 -7.12 -1.57 29.34
CA TYR A 11 -5.92 -1.03 28.72
C TYR A 11 -6.30 -0.09 27.58
N LEU A 12 -5.95 1.19 27.72
CA LEU A 12 -6.10 2.15 26.63
C LEU A 12 -4.89 2.03 25.69
N GLN A 13 -5.14 1.62 24.46
CA GLN A 13 -4.14 1.61 23.40
C GLN A 13 -4.53 2.59 22.31
N ARG A 14 -3.53 3.34 21.82
CA ARG A 14 -3.66 4.25 20.69
C ARG A 14 -2.44 4.10 19.81
N PHE A 15 -2.64 3.99 18.51
CA PHE A 15 -1.57 4.07 17.52
C PHE A 15 -2.03 4.92 16.34
N ALA A 16 -1.06 5.44 15.59
CA ALA A 16 -1.28 6.18 14.35
C ALA A 16 -0.38 5.59 13.28
N VAL A 17 -0.88 5.50 12.05
CA VAL A 17 -0.11 5.05 10.89
C VAL A 17 -0.09 6.20 9.89
N SER A 18 1.11 6.66 9.55
CA SER A 18 1.32 7.62 8.48
C SER A 18 1.55 6.87 7.17
N TYR A 19 0.87 7.29 6.10
CA TYR A 19 1.06 6.77 4.75
C TYR A 19 1.63 7.88 3.88
N GLU A 20 2.70 7.57 3.16
CA GLU A 20 3.31 8.45 2.16
C GLU A 20 3.52 7.67 0.87
N TYR A 21 2.98 8.19 -0.23
CA TYR A 21 3.15 7.63 -1.56
C TYR A 21 3.14 8.74 -2.61
N PRO A 22 3.98 8.66 -3.64
CA PRO A 22 4.01 9.66 -4.69
C PRO A 22 2.80 9.50 -5.62
N VAL A 23 2.25 10.63 -6.06
CA VAL A 23 1.22 10.69 -7.11
C VAL A 23 1.85 11.36 -8.34
N HIS A 24 2.04 10.59 -9.40
CA HIS A 24 2.63 11.08 -10.65
C HIS A 24 1.56 11.35 -11.69
N PHE A 25 1.51 12.58 -12.20
CA PHE A 25 0.70 12.94 -13.37
C PHE A 25 1.56 12.83 -14.62
N THR A 26 1.10 12.08 -15.63
CA THR A 26 1.84 11.92 -16.88
C THR A 26 0.92 11.53 -18.03
N ASN A 27 1.40 11.74 -19.25
CA ASN A 27 0.75 11.29 -20.47
C ASN A 27 1.56 10.14 -21.07
N ARG A 28 0.89 9.21 -21.77
CA ARG A 28 1.54 8.07 -22.45
C ARG A 28 2.40 7.24 -21.49
N LEU A 29 1.84 6.81 -20.36
CA LEU A 29 2.57 6.07 -19.31
C LEU A 29 3.28 4.79 -19.82
N PHE A 30 2.71 4.13 -20.81
CA PHE A 30 3.25 2.89 -21.39
C PHE A 30 4.23 3.11 -22.55
N ASP A 31 4.50 4.36 -22.95
CA ASP A 31 5.60 4.65 -23.88
C ASP A 31 6.91 4.20 -23.21
N PRO A 32 7.73 3.32 -23.82
CA PRO A 32 8.98 2.85 -23.22
C PRO A 32 9.97 3.98 -22.89
N ALA A 33 9.83 5.15 -23.52
CA ALA A 33 10.63 6.33 -23.19
C ALA A 33 10.15 7.06 -21.93
N ASN A 34 8.94 6.76 -21.43
CA ASN A 34 8.41 7.29 -20.17
C ASN A 34 8.87 6.41 -19.00
N PRO A 35 9.79 6.88 -18.14
CA PRO A 35 10.36 6.04 -17.09
C PRO A 35 9.43 5.85 -15.89
N ILE A 36 8.35 6.63 -15.78
CA ILE A 36 7.55 6.75 -14.55
C ILE A 36 6.99 5.41 -14.09
N LEU A 37 6.50 4.56 -15.00
CA LEU A 37 5.97 3.25 -14.62
C LEU A 37 7.05 2.37 -13.98
N LYS A 38 8.22 2.28 -14.64
CA LYS A 38 9.36 1.52 -14.15
C LYS A 38 9.83 2.08 -12.81
N ASP A 39 10.12 3.37 -12.76
CA ASP A 39 10.68 4.02 -11.58
C ASP A 39 9.74 3.91 -10.38
N THR A 40 8.42 4.01 -10.60
CA THR A 40 7.41 3.84 -9.55
C THR A 40 7.40 2.41 -9.00
N LEU A 41 7.37 1.40 -9.88
CA LEU A 41 7.37 -0.02 -9.47
C LEU A 41 8.67 -0.41 -8.76
N THR A 42 9.81 0.17 -9.17
CA THR A 42 11.12 -0.18 -8.63
C THR A 42 11.60 0.76 -7.52
N ARG A 43 10.83 1.79 -7.14
CA ARG A 43 11.26 2.91 -6.27
C ARG A 43 11.97 2.50 -4.99
N LEU A 44 11.46 1.47 -4.31
CA LEU A 44 12.01 1.01 -3.03
C LEU A 44 13.11 -0.04 -3.19
N GLU A 45 13.15 -0.73 -4.33
CA GLU A 45 14.06 -1.84 -4.59
C GLU A 45 14.52 -1.84 -6.07
N PRO A 46 15.37 -0.89 -6.48
CA PRO A 46 15.69 -0.63 -7.89
C PRO A 46 16.37 -1.80 -8.61
N ASN A 47 17.09 -2.63 -7.86
CA ASN A 47 17.91 -3.72 -8.40
C ASN A 47 17.22 -5.10 -8.33
N ARG A 48 15.97 -5.18 -7.87
CA ARG A 48 15.23 -6.44 -7.77
C ARG A 48 14.38 -6.69 -9.00
N ARG A 49 14.19 -7.98 -9.33
CA ARG A 49 13.18 -8.39 -10.31
C ARG A 49 11.82 -8.42 -9.63
N HIS A 50 11.00 -7.41 -9.93
CA HIS A 50 9.63 -7.30 -9.44
C HIS A 50 8.71 -8.25 -10.18
N ARG A 51 7.79 -8.89 -9.46
CA ARG A 51 6.68 -9.65 -10.05
C ARG A 51 5.44 -8.77 -9.98
N CYS A 52 4.86 -8.47 -11.14
CA CYS A 52 3.69 -7.61 -11.22
C CYS A 52 2.48 -8.43 -11.68
N LEU A 53 1.33 -8.15 -11.09
CA LEU A 53 0.03 -8.58 -11.59
C LEU A 53 -0.74 -7.31 -11.95
N VAL A 54 -1.19 -7.23 -13.20
CA VAL A 54 -1.93 -6.08 -13.71
C VAL A 54 -3.37 -6.50 -13.87
N PHE A 55 -4.27 -5.75 -13.26
CA PHE A 55 -5.71 -5.93 -13.41
C PHE A 55 -6.22 -4.83 -14.33
N VAL A 56 -6.92 -5.24 -15.38
CA VAL A 56 -7.59 -4.36 -16.33
C VAL A 56 -9.06 -4.72 -16.30
N ASP A 57 -9.90 -3.71 -16.15
CA ASP A 57 -11.36 -3.86 -16.18
C ASP A 57 -11.89 -3.73 -17.61
N ASP A 58 -13.06 -4.32 -17.87
CA ASP A 58 -13.73 -4.32 -19.17
C ASP A 58 -14.09 -2.90 -19.66
N GLY A 59 -14.26 -1.94 -18.74
CA GLY A 59 -14.60 -0.56 -19.09
C GLY A 59 -13.46 0.28 -19.70
N LEU A 60 -12.27 -0.29 -19.92
CA LEU A 60 -11.15 0.42 -20.54
C LEU A 60 -11.29 0.45 -22.07
N VAL A 61 -11.40 1.65 -22.65
CA VAL A 61 -11.55 1.89 -24.09
C VAL A 61 -10.28 2.48 -24.71
#